data_AF-A0A7Y6UEC2-F1
#
_entry.id   AF-A0A7Y6UEC2-F1
#
_cell.length_a   1.000
_cell.length_b   1.000
_cell.length_c   1.000
_cell.angle_alpha   90.00
_cell.angle_beta   90.00
_cell.angle_gamma   90.00
#
_symmetry.space_group_name_H-M   'P 1'
#
loop_
_entity.id
_entity.type
_entity.pdbx_description
1 polymer ?
#
loop_
_entity_poly.entity_id
_entity_poly.type
_entity_poly.pdbx_seq_one_letter_code
_entity_poly.pdbx_strand_id
1 'polypeptide(L)' 'MQSSECHRRTLAASDFMLVEQCSCGSIHVTIGAVTLRLAKNALPAIAATLGDAARNIALRDVLSARGDELQVLS' A
#
# COMPACT_ATOMS: atom_id res chain seq x y z
N MET A 1 9.76 34.97 -2.99
CA MET A 1 9.52 33.52 -3.14
C MET A 1 8.08 33.26 -2.74
N GLN A 2 7.18 33.08 -3.70
CA GLN A 2 5.78 32.74 -3.40
C GLN A 2 5.74 31.25 -3.06
N SER A 3 5.52 30.94 -1.78
CA SER A 3 5.15 29.61 -1.32
C SER A 3 3.73 29.33 -1.80
N SER A 4 3.58 28.75 -2.99
CA SER A 4 2.31 28.19 -3.43
C SER A 4 1.84 27.19 -2.38
N GLU A 5 0.74 27.49 -1.68
CA GLU A 5 0.19 26.60 -0.66
C GLU A 5 -0.09 25.21 -1.30
N CYS A 6 0.62 24.17 -0.85
CA CYS A 6 0.31 22.80 -1.28
C CYS A 6 -1.00 22.39 -0.62
N HIS A 7 -2.08 22.52 -1.36
CA HIS A 7 -3.37 21.96 -0.98
C HIS A 7 -3.38 20.47 -1.31
N ARG A 8 -3.86 19.66 -0.36
CA ARG A 8 -3.99 18.22 -0.52
C ARG A 8 -5.46 17.82 -0.49
N ARG A 9 -5.83 16.90 -1.38
CA ARG A 9 -7.15 16.28 -1.41
C ARG A 9 -7.01 14.81 -1.09
N THR A 10 -7.68 14.33 -0.05
CA THR A 10 -7.77 12.90 0.25
C THR A 10 -8.44 12.16 -0.90
N LEU A 11 -7.80 11.09 -1.36
CA LEU A 11 -8.33 10.15 -2.35
C LEU A 11 -8.84 8.87 -1.70
N ALA A 12 -8.13 8.37 -0.68
CA ALA A 12 -8.50 7.18 0.08
C ALA A 12 -7.90 7.24 1.49
N ALA A 13 -8.55 6.60 2.45
CA ALA A 13 -8.08 6.48 3.82
C ALA A 13 -8.50 5.14 4.42
N SER A 14 -7.67 4.62 5.32
CA SER A 14 -7.92 3.49 6.20
C SER A 14 -7.23 3.73 7.54
N ASP A 15 -7.39 2.81 8.48
CA ASP A 15 -6.74 2.88 9.80
C ASP A 15 -5.20 2.88 9.73
N PHE A 16 -4.63 2.41 8.61
CA PHE A 16 -3.18 2.25 8.45
C PHE A 16 -2.57 3.17 7.39
N MET A 17 -3.40 3.75 6.52
CA MET A 17 -2.91 4.46 5.34
C MET A 17 -3.79 5.64 4.95
N LEU A 18 -3.17 6.75 4.56
CA LEU A 18 -3.81 7.90 3.96
C LEU A 18 -3.20 8.15 2.58
N VAL A 19 -4.05 8.30 1.56
CA VAL A 19 -3.64 8.62 0.20
C VAL A 19 -4.23 9.97 -0.19
N GLU A 20 -3.38 10.92 -0.54
CA GLU A 20 -3.77 12.28 -0.92
C GLU A 20 -3.17 12.66 -2.27
N GLN A 21 -3.82 13.58 -2.98
CA GLN A 21 -3.28 14.26 -4.15
C GLN A 21 -2.94 15.70 -3.78
N CYS A 22 -1.67 16.10 -3.87
CA CYS A 22 -1.28 17.52 -3.73
C CYS A 22 -1.61 18.26 -5.04
N SER A 23 -1.86 19.56 -4.93
CA SER A 23 -2.08 20.49 -6.04
C SER A 23 -0.94 20.50 -7.08
N CYS A 24 0.26 20.07 -6.71
CA CYS A 24 1.39 19.88 -7.64
C CYS A 24 1.29 18.61 -8.51
N GLY A 25 0.24 17.81 -8.36
CA GLY A 25 0.00 16.58 -9.13
C GLY A 25 0.65 15.32 -8.57
N SER A 26 1.46 15.43 -7.51
CA SER A 26 2.03 14.27 -6.81
C SER A 26 0.99 13.59 -5.92
N ILE A 27 1.12 12.28 -5.77
CA ILE A 27 0.37 11.48 -4.80
C ILE A 27 1.20 11.35 -3.52
N HIS A 28 0.59 11.62 -2.39
CA HIS A 28 1.17 11.43 -1.07
C HIS A 28 0.55 10.19 -0.45
N VAL A 29 1.37 9.22 -0.07
CA VAL A 29 0.93 8.01 0.63
C VAL A 29 1.57 8.02 2.01
N THR A 30 0.75 8.19 3.04
CA THR A 30 1.18 8.18 4.44
C THR A 30 0.83 6.85 5.08
N ILE A 31 1.80 6.20 5.72
CA ILE A 31 1.68 4.96 6.48
C ILE A 31 2.35 5.20 7.84
N GLY A 32 1.54 5.34 8.89
CA GLY A 32 2.03 5.76 10.20
C GLY A 32 2.84 7.06 10.12
N ALA A 33 4.12 7.02 10.52
CA ALA A 33 5.02 8.18 10.50
C ALA A 33 5.68 8.45 9.14
N VAL A 34 5.53 7.55 8.16
CA VAL A 34 6.21 7.66 6.86
C VAL A 34 5.26 8.24 5.83
N THR A 35 5.70 9.24 5.08
CA THR A 35 4.97 9.75 3.91
C THR A 35 5.83 9.67 2.66
N LEU A 36 5.36 8.92 1.67
CA LEU A 36 5.96 8.80 0.35
C LEU A 36 5.33 9.80 -0.60
N ARG A 37 6.16 10.50 -1.38
CA ARG A 37 5.71 11.34 -2.50
C ARG A 37 5.96 10.61 -3.80
N LEU A 38 4.89 10.33 -4.53
CA LEU A 38 4.89 9.49 -5.72
C LEU A 38 4.37 10.27 -6.92
N ALA A 39 4.88 9.92 -8.10
CA ALA A 39 4.26 10.34 -9.35
C ALA A 39 2.93 9.59 -9.53
N LYS A 40 1.90 10.29 -10.04
CA LYS A 40 0.56 9.70 -10.22
C LYS A 40 0.57 8.42 -11.08
N ASN A 41 1.42 8.36 -12.08
CA ASN A 41 1.57 7.21 -12.98
C ASN A 41 2.24 5.99 -12.32
N ALA A 42 2.93 6.15 -11.20
CA ALA A 42 3.52 5.03 -10.47
C ALA A 42 2.48 4.27 -9.63
N LEU A 43 1.36 4.91 -9.28
CA LEU A 43 0.36 4.34 -8.35
C LEU A 43 -0.24 3.01 -8.83
N PRO A 44 -0.63 2.82 -10.11
CA PRO A 44 -1.18 1.54 -10.57
C PRO A 44 -0.18 0.39 -10.49
N ALA A 45 1.09 0.65 -10.82
CA ALA A 45 2.15 -0.36 -10.74
C ALA A 45 2.41 -0.79 -9.29
N ILE A 46 2.50 0.18 -8.37
CA ILE A 46 2.67 -0.09 -6.93
C ILE A 46 1.48 -0.89 -6.40
N ALA A 47 0.25 -0.52 -6.74
CA ALA A 47 -0.94 -1.23 -6.31
C ALA A 47 -0.94 -2.69 -6.79
N ALA A 48 -0.57 -2.94 -8.05
CA ALA A 48 -0.45 -4.28 -8.60
C ALA A 48 0.61 -5.11 -7.86
N THR A 49 1.81 -4.55 -7.66
CA THR A 49 2.90 -5.25 -6.95
C THR A 49 2.56 -5.57 -5.50
N LEU A 50 1.91 -4.64 -4.77
CA LEU A 50 1.45 -4.89 -3.41
C LEU A 50 0.34 -5.95 -3.38
N GLY A 51 -0.56 -5.94 -4.36
CA GLY A 51 -1.59 -6.96 -4.51
C GLY A 51 -1.00 -8.36 -4.74
N ASP A 52 -0.01 -8.48 -5.61
CA ASP A 52 0.71 -9.75 -5.85
C ASP A 52 1.43 -10.22 -4.59
N ALA A 53 2.08 -9.32 -3.85
CA ALA A 53 2.72 -9.64 -2.59
C ALA A 53 1.72 -10.16 -1.55
N ALA A 54 0.58 -9.48 -1.38
CA ALA A 54 -0.48 -9.90 -0.45
C ALA A 54 -1.03 -11.28 -0.83
N ARG A 55 -1.28 -11.53 -2.13
CA ARG A 55 -1.71 -12.84 -2.62
C ARG A 55 -0.70 -13.92 -2.31
N ASN A 56 0.59 -13.68 -2.55
CA ASN A 56 1.64 -14.65 -2.31
C ASN A 56 1.81 -14.99 -0.83
N ILE A 57 1.64 -14.01 0.06
CA ILE A 57 1.63 -14.24 1.51
C ILE A 57 0.45 -15.13 1.90
N ALA A 58 -0.77 -14.78 1.47
CA ALA A 58 -1.95 -15.58 1.78
C ALA A 58 -1.85 -17.03 1.29
N LEU A 59 -1.27 -17.24 0.10
CA LEU A 59 -1.02 -18.59 -0.42
C LEU A 59 -0.02 -19.35 0.45
N ARG A 60 1.05 -18.71 0.92
CA ARG A 60 2.03 -19.33 1.81
C ARG A 60 1.38 -19.71 3.14
N ASP A 61 0.57 -18.84 3.73
CA ASP A 61 -0.10 -19.10 5.00
C ASP A 61 -1.02 -20.32 4.91
N VAL A 62 -1.78 -20.44 3.82
CA VAL A 62 -2.64 -21.61 3.56
C VAL A 62 -1.82 -22.89 3.39
N LEU A 63 -0.70 -22.84 2.68
CA LEU A 63 0.18 -23.99 2.48
C LEU A 63 0.86 -24.42 3.78
N SER A 64 1.32 -23.46 4.59
CA SER A 64 1.89 -23.71 5.91
C SER A 64 0.88 -24.38 6.83
N ALA A 65 -0.36 -23.87 6.90
CA ALA A 65 -1.42 -24.46 7.72
C ALA A 65 -1.75 -25.91 7.31
N ARG A 66 -1.67 -26.25 6.01
CA ARG A 66 -1.88 -27.62 5.53
C ARG A 66 -0.70 -28.54 5.79
N GLY A 67 0.53 -28.02 5.75
CA GLY A 67 1.75 -28.77 6.07
C GLY A 67 1.75 -29.27 7.52
N ASP A 68 1.30 -28.41 8.45
CA ASP A 68 1.17 -28.75 9.87
C ASP A 68 0.12 -29.86 10.11
N GLU A 69 -1.00 -29.85 9.37
CA GLU A 69 -2.07 -30.86 9.50
C GLU A 69 -1.61 -32.25 9.03
N LEU A 70 -0.73 -32.33 8.02
CA LEU A 70 -0.14 -33.59 7.54
C LEU A 70 0.93 -34.15 8.49
N GLN A 71 1.66 -33.31 9.23
CA GLN A 71 2.64 -33.76 10.22
C GLN A 71 1.99 -34.33 11.50
N VAL A 72 0.80 -33.87 11.89
CA VAL A 72 0.07 -34.40 13.06
C VAL A 72 -0.53 -35.79 12.79
N LEU A 73 -0.77 -36.13 11.52
CA LEU A 73 -1.37 -37.40 11.10
C LEU A 73 -0.34 -38.49 10.71
N SER A 74 0.96 -38.21 10.87
CA SER A 74 2.07 -39.12 10.52
C SER A 74 2.71 -39.78 11.74
#